data_AF-A0A1G6EC74-F1
#
_entry.id   AF-A0A1G6EC74-F1
#
_cell.length_a   1.000
_cell.length_b   1.000
_cell.length_c   1.000
_cell.angle_alpha   90.00
_cell.angle_beta   90.00
_cell.angle_gamma   90.00
#
_symmetry.space_group_name_H-M   'P 1'
#
loop_
_entity.id
_entity.type
_entity.pdbx_description
1 polymer ?
#
loop_
_entity_poly.entity_id
_entity_poly.type
_entity_poly.pdbx_seq_one_letter_code
_entity_poly.pdbx_strand_id
1 'polypeptide(L)'
;MKNTNKTNRIARTLTAAMAAVMMMTAAASVTASADTSAAASMSVSTAASKSGGYLYHGKKVIEGHYKVDGNGNYSFKYSDGFFKVDPRQYDPHMATMSCALAHASCTNVIDGDYSKGAEDVESILTQAGFKDFFANDDYLKKPTADSVGCAIANKTVDLGNTEKRIISVTIRSANYGAEWVSNVTLGKSGEAKGFSDSARKVLDSIGDYITAHPETAKDVREGRASFWFQGFSRGGAVANLAAKKAIDYYTVKYGCTVYAYCIEAPQGGIAAAEDHSCDYSSIHNIINPDDIVPYVAPTGMGFKRYGVDHYLNGTDAGEIKNSTLFKNNLCDNSYEKSVSEERLALVKKHIAGMAGANNVSEHAPYAAENKKFEINISERSADIKNAGGSVITSELIKNTFDDVCKKISRNDYVNKKYEDAVRHLMIFNQTGGGLRSLQNVLDLKSLGISVVKDVYTPSGIVGIVMAVFPWTAPALTPVLIRTADLTISDFLASAKKILGEDAKLRTALKDYPGGADQALNDIHSLASAVIPTFKNLNAMVTFGVNAAELIKNHSFIQTCAWLRSYDSWFEDSLEDSSTVYEIPVCTGGITIPFDWKNFGCTYGS
;
A
#
# COMPACT_ATOMS: atom_id res chain seq x y z
N MET A 1 -2.90 -53.59 7.17
CA MET A 1 -2.33 -52.52 8.03
C MET A 1 -1.18 -51.85 7.30
N LYS A 2 -0.93 -50.56 7.58
CA LYS A 2 0.30 -49.79 7.30
C LYS A 2 0.97 -49.94 5.92
N ASN A 3 0.71 -48.98 5.04
CA ASN A 3 1.78 -48.40 4.23
C ASN A 3 1.57 -46.86 4.11
N THR A 4 1.83 -46.16 5.21
CA THR A 4 1.69 -44.70 5.34
C THR A 4 3.07 -44.03 5.33
N ASN A 5 3.15 -42.84 4.70
CA ASN A 5 4.32 -41.95 4.56
C ASN A 5 5.40 -42.45 3.57
N LYS A 6 5.56 -41.88 2.37
CA LYS A 6 6.33 -40.62 2.22
C LYS A 6 6.13 -39.80 0.93
N THR A 7 5.20 -40.15 0.03
CA THR A 7 5.04 -39.46 -1.29
C THR A 7 4.07 -38.28 -1.29
N ASN A 8 3.35 -38.03 -0.20
CA ASN A 8 2.29 -36.99 -0.09
C ASN A 8 2.74 -35.71 0.64
N ARG A 9 4.00 -35.27 0.42
CA ARG A 9 4.52 -33.97 0.91
C ARG A 9 5.14 -33.10 -0.20
N ILE A 10 4.83 -33.41 -1.46
CA ILE A 10 5.14 -32.59 -2.64
C ILE A 10 3.87 -31.81 -3.04
N ALA A 11 3.19 -31.26 -2.03
CA ALA A 11 1.89 -30.65 -2.12
C ALA A 11 1.91 -29.35 -1.31
N ARG A 12 2.22 -28.23 -1.99
CA ARG A 12 2.01 -26.84 -1.57
C ARG A 12 2.64 -25.88 -2.57
N THR A 13 1.84 -24.96 -3.09
CA THR A 13 2.16 -23.55 -3.34
C THR A 13 2.96 -23.22 -4.58
N LEU A 14 2.79 -23.92 -5.70
CA LEU A 14 3.58 -23.67 -6.89
C LEU A 14 2.75 -23.51 -8.27
N THR A 15 2.72 -22.35 -8.97
CA THR A 15 2.27 -21.71 -10.27
C THR A 15 0.95 -20.93 -10.54
N ALA A 16 -0.22 -21.22 -9.99
CA ALA A 16 -1.47 -20.50 -10.32
C ALA A 16 -1.45 -18.97 -10.18
N ALA A 17 -0.63 -18.45 -9.27
CA ALA A 17 -0.35 -17.03 -9.06
C ALA A 17 0.59 -16.46 -10.15
N MET A 18 0.18 -16.57 -11.41
CA MET A 18 0.66 -15.70 -12.50
C MET A 18 -0.49 -14.91 -13.10
N ALA A 19 -1.66 -15.53 -13.26
CA ALA A 19 -2.91 -14.80 -13.41
C ALA A 19 -3.15 -13.90 -12.19
N ALA A 20 -3.26 -14.50 -11.00
CA ALA A 20 -3.51 -13.78 -9.75
C ALA A 20 -2.40 -12.78 -9.39
N VAL A 21 -1.15 -12.95 -9.86
CA VAL A 21 -0.04 -12.01 -9.58
C VAL A 21 -0.26 -10.64 -10.19
N MET A 22 -0.82 -10.59 -11.40
CA MET A 22 -1.02 -9.33 -12.13
C MET A 22 -2.32 -8.64 -11.75
N MET A 23 -3.27 -9.42 -11.21
CA MET A 23 -4.33 -8.89 -10.36
C MET A 23 -3.75 -8.34 -9.06
N MET A 24 -2.90 -9.07 -8.34
CA MET A 24 -2.42 -8.68 -7.01
C MET A 24 -1.57 -7.39 -7.00
N THR A 25 -0.76 -7.11 -8.02
CA THR A 25 0.04 -5.86 -8.04
C THR A 25 -0.75 -4.59 -8.30
N ALA A 26 -1.96 -4.66 -8.87
CA ALA A 26 -2.85 -3.51 -9.01
C ALA A 26 -4.04 -3.54 -8.02
N ALA A 27 -4.31 -4.69 -7.39
CA ALA A 27 -5.54 -4.97 -6.64
C ALA A 27 -5.33 -5.84 -5.39
N ALA A 28 -4.13 -5.83 -4.79
CA ALA A 28 -3.84 -6.39 -3.46
C ALA A 28 -2.96 -5.48 -2.58
N SER A 29 -2.39 -4.42 -3.14
CA SER A 29 -1.43 -3.53 -2.47
C SER A 29 -2.05 -2.48 -1.54
N VAL A 30 -3.33 -2.57 -1.17
CA VAL A 30 -3.95 -1.54 -0.30
C VAL A 30 -4.85 -2.10 0.83
N THR A 31 -4.80 -3.40 1.08
CA THR A 31 -5.48 -4.02 2.25
C THR A 31 -4.55 -4.37 3.41
N ALA A 32 -3.30 -3.90 3.41
CA ALA A 32 -2.28 -4.37 4.36
C ALA A 32 -1.31 -3.30 4.90
N SER A 33 -1.85 -2.13 5.27
CA SER A 33 -1.28 -1.29 6.34
C SER A 33 -2.31 -0.64 7.25
N ALA A 34 -3.54 -1.18 7.25
CA ALA A 34 -4.25 -1.27 8.50
C ALA A 34 -3.57 -2.40 9.31
N ASP A 35 -2.78 -2.03 10.31
CA ASP A 35 -2.05 -2.98 11.15
C ASP A 35 -3.00 -3.80 12.03
N THR A 36 -3.50 -4.91 11.47
CA THR A 36 -4.42 -5.81 12.18
C THR A 36 -3.67 -6.69 13.18
N SER A 37 -3.52 -6.22 14.42
CA SER A 37 -3.22 -7.07 15.59
C SER A 37 -4.30 -6.90 16.65
N ALA A 38 -4.84 -8.01 17.16
CA ALA A 38 -6.20 -8.04 17.72
C ALA A 38 -6.31 -7.81 19.25
N ALA A 39 -7.36 -7.08 19.62
CA ALA A 39 -8.20 -7.18 20.82
C ALA A 39 -7.56 -7.23 22.23
N ALA A 40 -7.73 -6.14 23.00
CA ALA A 40 -8.38 -6.17 24.33
C ALA A 40 -8.62 -4.76 24.94
N SER A 41 -9.88 -4.46 25.28
CA SER A 41 -10.37 -3.50 26.30
C SER A 41 -9.69 -2.13 26.54
N MET A 42 -10.50 -1.07 26.44
CA MET A 42 -10.15 0.34 26.66
C MET A 42 -9.43 0.68 27.98
N SER A 43 -8.44 1.57 27.87
CA SER A 43 -8.26 2.67 28.84
C SER A 43 -7.82 3.95 28.13
N VAL A 44 -8.60 5.02 28.31
CA VAL A 44 -8.29 6.38 27.83
C VAL A 44 -7.40 7.04 28.88
N SER A 45 -6.12 7.22 28.56
CA SER A 45 -5.19 8.00 29.37
C SER A 45 -4.98 9.36 28.71
N THR A 46 -5.68 10.39 29.20
CA THR A 46 -5.42 11.80 28.85
C THR A 46 -4.09 12.24 29.45
N ALA A 47 -2.99 11.82 28.82
CA ALA A 47 -1.65 12.26 29.16
C ALA A 47 -1.50 13.75 28.78
N ALA A 48 -1.32 14.61 29.78
CA ALA A 48 -1.10 16.04 29.55
C ALA A 48 0.16 16.28 28.69
N SER A 49 0.05 17.16 27.69
CA SER A 49 1.17 17.48 26.79
C SER A 49 2.41 17.92 27.56
N LYS A 50 3.54 17.24 27.39
CA LYS A 50 4.83 17.73 27.91
C LYS A 50 5.27 18.93 27.08
N SER A 51 5.27 20.11 27.67
CA SER A 51 5.67 21.34 26.98
C SER A 51 7.19 21.49 26.92
N GLY A 52 7.82 20.87 25.93
CA GLY A 52 9.26 20.96 25.69
C GLY A 52 9.71 22.25 25.00
N GLY A 53 9.99 23.29 25.78
CA GLY A 53 11.08 24.29 25.58
C GLY A 53 11.21 25.15 24.30
N TYR A 54 10.99 24.65 23.09
CA TYR A 54 11.41 25.32 21.83
C TYR A 54 10.24 25.86 20.98
N LEU A 55 10.59 26.80 20.10
CA LEU A 55 9.66 27.53 19.23
C LEU A 55 9.91 27.17 17.76
N TYR A 56 8.84 26.92 17.01
CA TYR A 56 8.85 26.82 15.56
C TYR A 56 8.20 28.07 14.95
N HIS A 57 8.94 28.80 14.11
CA HIS A 57 8.59 30.15 13.63
C HIS A 57 8.02 31.10 14.72
N GLY A 58 8.60 31.04 15.93
CA GLY A 58 8.17 31.85 17.08
C GLY A 58 6.84 31.43 17.72
N LYS A 59 6.35 30.22 17.44
CA LYS A 59 5.18 29.61 18.07
C LYS A 59 5.60 28.34 18.81
N LYS A 60 4.92 28.03 19.92
CA LYS A 60 5.26 26.90 20.78
C LYS A 60 5.12 25.58 20.00
N VAL A 61 6.09 24.68 20.15
CA VAL A 61 5.90 23.26 19.79
C VAL A 61 5.22 22.57 20.96
N ILE A 62 4.14 21.85 20.68
CA ILE A 62 3.51 20.92 21.63
C ILE A 62 3.85 19.49 21.23
N GLU A 63 3.92 18.62 22.24
CA GLU A 63 4.03 17.18 22.05
C GLU A 63 2.82 16.51 22.69
N GLY A 64 2.17 15.63 21.93
CA GLY A 64 0.98 14.90 22.34
C GLY A 64 1.04 13.43 21.94
N HIS A 65 0.06 12.66 22.38
CA HIS A 65 0.00 11.22 22.17
C HIS A 65 -1.38 10.75 21.72
N TYR A 66 -1.40 9.71 20.90
CA TYR A 66 -2.62 9.06 20.42
C TYR A 66 -2.44 7.55 20.34
N LYS A 67 -3.56 6.84 20.31
CA LYS A 67 -3.63 5.40 20.03
C LYS A 67 -4.25 5.24 18.64
N VAL A 68 -4.24 4.03 18.11
CA VAL A 68 -5.05 3.67 16.93
C VAL A 68 -5.64 2.30 17.19
N ASP A 69 -6.98 2.17 17.08
CA ASP A 69 -7.72 0.95 17.40
C ASP A 69 -7.41 0.39 18.82
N GLY A 70 -7.19 1.31 19.77
CA GLY A 70 -6.77 1.02 21.14
C GLY A 70 -5.31 0.57 21.31
N ASN A 71 -4.57 0.41 20.21
CA ASN A 71 -3.21 -0.14 20.17
C ASN A 71 -2.12 0.95 20.07
N GLY A 72 -0.90 0.61 20.50
CA GLY A 72 0.26 1.50 20.48
C GLY A 72 0.19 2.71 21.43
N ASN A 73 1.26 3.50 21.44
CA ASN A 73 1.28 4.84 22.04
C ASN A 73 2.11 5.76 21.13
N TYR A 74 1.45 6.29 20.10
CA TYR A 74 2.10 7.09 19.07
C TYR A 74 2.24 8.54 19.54
N SER A 75 3.41 9.12 19.33
CA SER A 75 3.63 10.56 19.56
C SER A 75 3.34 11.38 18.32
N PHE A 76 2.92 12.63 18.51
CA PHE A 76 2.91 13.65 17.48
C PHE A 76 3.46 14.97 18.05
N LYS A 77 3.93 15.84 17.15
CA LYS A 77 4.37 17.18 17.49
C LYS A 77 3.68 18.17 16.56
N TYR A 78 3.22 19.29 17.13
CA TYR A 78 2.43 20.29 16.41
C TYR A 78 2.89 21.69 16.79
N SER A 79 2.81 22.64 15.85
CA SER A 79 2.92 24.05 16.15
C SER A 79 2.02 24.89 15.26
N ASP A 80 1.45 25.95 15.83
CA ASP A 80 0.83 27.05 15.09
C ASP A 80 1.79 27.71 14.09
N GLY A 81 3.10 27.52 14.26
CA GLY A 81 4.15 28.01 13.37
C GLY A 81 4.09 27.45 11.95
N PHE A 82 3.49 26.26 11.74
CA PHE A 82 3.28 25.68 10.40
C PHE A 82 2.61 26.69 9.45
N PHE A 83 1.60 27.42 9.95
CA PHE A 83 0.76 28.30 9.14
C PHE A 83 1.37 29.71 8.92
N LYS A 84 2.63 29.91 9.32
CA LYS A 84 3.45 31.08 8.96
C LYS A 84 4.33 30.85 7.73
N VAL A 85 4.57 29.59 7.37
CA VAL A 85 5.35 29.21 6.19
C VAL A 85 4.50 29.46 4.94
N ASP A 86 5.13 29.78 3.81
CA ASP A 86 4.41 29.78 2.53
C ASP A 86 3.89 28.36 2.27
N PRO A 87 2.57 28.15 2.04
CA PRO A 87 2.00 26.81 1.89
C PRO A 87 2.57 26.00 0.72
N ARG A 88 3.36 26.62 -0.17
CA ARG A 88 4.05 26.00 -1.31
C ARG A 88 5.47 25.54 -0.99
N GLN A 89 5.99 25.89 0.18
CA GLN A 89 7.26 25.38 0.69
C GLN A 89 6.99 24.13 1.52
N TYR A 90 7.65 23.02 1.16
CA TYR A 90 7.54 21.77 1.90
C TYR A 90 8.14 21.93 3.30
N ASP A 91 7.33 21.65 4.32
CA ASP A 91 7.77 21.60 5.72
C ASP A 91 7.82 20.13 6.19
N PRO A 92 8.99 19.57 6.51
CA PRO A 92 9.11 18.19 6.98
C PRO A 92 8.38 17.95 8.30
N HIS A 93 8.29 18.95 9.18
CA HIS A 93 7.59 18.82 10.46
C HIS A 93 6.07 18.74 10.26
N MET A 94 5.54 19.58 9.36
CA MET A 94 4.13 19.53 8.96
C MET A 94 3.81 18.25 8.18
N ALA A 95 4.76 17.69 7.42
CA ALA A 95 4.61 16.38 6.80
C ALA A 95 4.51 15.26 7.84
N THR A 96 5.40 15.20 8.83
CA THR A 96 5.33 14.21 9.93
C THR A 96 4.03 14.34 10.74
N MET A 97 3.60 15.57 11.04
CA MET A 97 2.32 15.80 11.73
C MET A 97 1.12 15.38 10.87
N SER A 98 1.14 15.68 9.57
CA SER A 98 0.07 15.27 8.64
C SER A 98 0.02 13.75 8.46
N CYS A 99 1.18 13.08 8.52
CA CYS A 99 1.29 11.64 8.59
C CYS A 99 0.59 11.11 9.86
N ALA A 100 0.89 11.67 11.05
CA ALA A 100 0.24 11.27 12.29
C ALA A 100 -1.30 11.44 12.27
N LEU A 101 -1.82 12.54 11.69
CA LEU A 101 -3.26 12.71 11.48
C LEU A 101 -3.84 11.67 10.51
N ALA A 102 -3.14 11.39 9.41
CA ALA A 102 -3.55 10.35 8.47
C ALA A 102 -3.59 8.95 9.14
N HIS A 103 -2.71 8.67 10.09
CA HIS A 103 -2.76 7.42 10.88
C HIS A 103 -3.97 7.34 11.79
N ALA A 104 -4.20 8.39 12.58
CA ALA A 104 -5.35 8.52 13.47
C ALA A 104 -6.68 8.48 12.71
N SER A 105 -6.66 8.72 11.39
CA SER A 105 -7.82 8.56 10.50
C SER A 105 -8.19 7.10 10.18
N CYS A 106 -7.45 6.13 10.72
CA CYS A 106 -7.91 4.74 10.78
C CYS A 106 -9.26 4.68 11.49
N THR A 107 -10.24 3.98 10.92
CA THR A 107 -11.54 3.82 11.59
C THR A 107 -11.42 2.88 12.79
N ASN A 108 -11.67 3.41 13.98
CA ASN A 108 -11.85 2.60 15.19
C ASN A 108 -13.12 1.77 15.08
N VAL A 109 -13.02 0.46 15.34
CA VAL A 109 -14.16 -0.47 15.24
C VAL A 109 -14.21 -1.35 16.48
N ILE A 110 -15.11 -1.02 17.41
CA ILE A 110 -15.24 -1.74 18.69
C ILE A 110 -16.41 -2.72 18.57
N ASP A 111 -16.12 -4.03 18.54
CA ASP A 111 -17.12 -5.11 18.39
C ASP A 111 -18.08 -4.95 17.19
N GLY A 112 -17.61 -4.26 16.15
CA GLY A 112 -18.40 -3.96 14.94
C GLY A 112 -19.18 -2.64 14.98
N ASP A 113 -19.09 -1.86 16.06
CA ASP A 113 -19.57 -0.49 16.11
C ASP A 113 -18.57 0.49 15.47
N TYR A 114 -19.09 1.40 14.65
CA TYR A 114 -18.36 2.44 13.91
C TYR A 114 -18.62 3.85 14.47
N SER A 115 -19.45 4.00 15.51
CA SER A 115 -19.85 5.29 16.09
C SER A 115 -18.67 6.14 16.60
N LYS A 116 -17.56 5.50 16.95
CA LYS A 116 -16.30 6.10 17.40
C LYS A 116 -15.23 6.20 16.30
N GLY A 117 -15.61 6.01 15.03
CA GLY A 117 -14.68 5.82 13.92
C GLY A 117 -13.59 6.89 13.77
N ALA A 118 -13.85 8.13 14.17
CA ALA A 118 -12.91 9.26 14.08
C ALA A 118 -12.33 9.72 15.45
N GLU A 119 -12.51 8.96 16.52
CA GLU A 119 -12.15 9.34 17.91
C GLU A 119 -10.66 9.69 18.08
N ASP A 120 -9.74 9.02 17.38
CA ASP A 120 -8.31 9.34 17.46
C ASP A 120 -7.94 10.62 16.69
N VAL A 121 -8.65 10.94 15.59
CA VAL A 121 -8.50 12.25 14.91
C VAL A 121 -8.98 13.37 15.81
N GLU A 122 -10.14 13.20 16.45
CA GLU A 122 -10.66 14.14 17.44
C GLU A 122 -9.67 14.35 18.60
N SER A 123 -9.07 13.27 19.09
CA SER A 123 -8.05 13.30 20.15
C SER A 123 -6.81 14.12 19.76
N ILE A 124 -6.21 13.89 18.59
CA ILE A 124 -5.05 14.68 18.11
C ILE A 124 -5.45 16.15 17.95
N LEU A 125 -6.57 16.43 17.26
CA LEU A 125 -6.99 17.80 16.95
C LEU A 125 -7.33 18.58 18.23
N THR A 126 -7.99 17.95 19.20
CA THR A 126 -8.29 18.54 20.52
C THR A 126 -7.01 18.85 21.30
N GLN A 127 -6.05 17.93 21.33
CA GLN A 127 -4.73 18.17 21.93
C GLN A 127 -3.96 19.30 21.23
N ALA A 128 -4.12 19.45 19.91
CA ALA A 128 -3.60 20.56 19.12
C ALA A 128 -4.38 21.88 19.29
N GLY A 129 -5.47 21.88 20.06
CA GLY A 129 -6.28 23.05 20.37
C GLY A 129 -7.28 23.45 19.28
N PHE A 130 -7.57 22.55 18.33
CA PHE A 130 -8.72 22.68 17.44
C PHE A 130 -10.02 22.42 18.21
N LYS A 131 -11.12 22.91 17.64
CA LYS A 131 -12.47 22.93 18.21
C LYS A 131 -13.50 22.64 17.13
N ASP A 132 -14.74 22.52 17.59
CA ASP A 132 -15.93 22.29 16.76
C ASP A 132 -15.71 21.09 15.84
N PHE A 133 -15.40 19.93 16.43
CA PHE A 133 -15.12 18.71 15.70
C PHE A 133 -16.38 18.18 15.00
N PHE A 134 -16.21 17.72 13.78
CA PHE A 134 -17.24 17.11 12.94
C PHE A 134 -16.65 15.89 12.25
N ALA A 135 -17.37 14.76 12.28
CA ALA A 135 -17.12 13.63 11.41
C ALA A 135 -18.39 13.38 10.58
N ASN A 136 -18.23 13.14 9.28
CA ASN A 136 -19.38 12.92 8.40
C ASN A 136 -20.03 11.54 8.62
N ASP A 137 -21.27 11.40 8.16
CA ASP A 137 -22.09 10.18 8.29
C ASP A 137 -21.38 8.89 7.82
N ASP A 138 -20.56 8.99 6.76
CA ASP A 138 -19.81 7.87 6.20
C ASP A 138 -18.68 7.40 7.14
N TYR A 139 -18.14 8.27 8.01
CA TYR A 139 -17.15 7.90 9.01
C TYR A 139 -17.76 7.03 10.12
N LEU A 140 -18.98 7.36 10.54
CA LEU A 140 -19.67 6.80 11.71
C LEU A 140 -20.41 5.49 11.42
N LYS A 141 -20.21 4.93 10.22
CA LYS A 141 -20.93 3.76 9.68
C LYS A 141 -19.95 2.80 9.03
N LYS A 142 -20.39 1.54 8.86
CA LYS A 142 -19.61 0.54 8.14
C LYS A 142 -19.31 1.01 6.71
N PRO A 143 -18.04 1.07 6.28
CA PRO A 143 -17.65 1.50 4.95
C PRO A 143 -18.31 0.68 3.83
N THR A 144 -18.68 1.37 2.75
CA THR A 144 -19.27 0.82 1.52
C THR A 144 -18.38 1.12 0.32
N ALA A 145 -18.65 0.55 -0.87
CA ALA A 145 -17.82 0.80 -2.05
C ALA A 145 -17.69 2.28 -2.46
N ASP A 146 -18.70 3.10 -2.16
CA ASP A 146 -18.81 4.48 -2.62
C ASP A 146 -18.78 5.53 -1.48
N SER A 147 -18.58 5.13 -0.23
CA SER A 147 -18.51 6.06 0.91
C SER A 147 -17.14 6.74 1.06
N VAL A 148 -17.06 7.79 1.87
CA VAL A 148 -15.80 8.40 2.29
C VAL A 148 -15.92 9.05 3.67
N GLY A 149 -15.14 8.55 4.64
CA GLY A 149 -15.01 9.20 5.94
C GLY A 149 -14.15 10.47 5.85
N CYS A 150 -14.65 11.61 6.33
CA CYS A 150 -13.83 12.79 6.60
C CYS A 150 -14.15 13.41 7.96
N ALA A 151 -13.10 13.86 8.64
CA ALA A 151 -13.16 14.59 9.89
C ALA A 151 -12.69 16.04 9.68
N ILE A 152 -13.41 17.00 10.25
CA ILE A 152 -13.18 18.43 10.11
C ILE A 152 -13.19 19.08 11.49
N ALA A 153 -12.22 19.93 11.77
CA ALA A 153 -12.20 20.77 12.96
C ALA A 153 -11.53 22.11 12.63
N ASN A 154 -11.77 23.14 13.43
CA ASN A 154 -11.20 24.46 13.18
C ASN A 154 -10.41 25.00 14.37
N LYS A 155 -9.42 25.85 14.09
CA LYS A 155 -8.63 26.56 15.11
C LYS A 155 -8.33 27.97 14.64
N THR A 156 -8.58 28.94 15.50
CA THR A 156 -8.07 30.31 15.32
C THR A 156 -6.61 30.35 15.71
N VAL A 157 -5.74 30.72 14.77
CA VAL A 157 -4.29 30.85 14.98
C VAL A 157 -3.87 32.30 14.76
N ASP A 158 -3.26 32.89 15.79
CA ASP A 158 -2.54 34.15 15.68
C ASP A 158 -1.19 33.92 14.96
N LEU A 159 -0.94 34.64 13.87
CA LEU A 159 0.33 34.60 13.12
C LEU A 159 1.24 35.82 13.42
N GLY A 160 0.85 36.67 14.37
CA GLY A 160 1.59 37.84 14.86
C GLY A 160 1.01 39.16 14.31
N ASN A 161 0.87 39.24 12.98
CA ASN A 161 0.32 40.42 12.29
C ASN A 161 -1.14 40.22 11.84
N THR A 162 -1.61 38.98 11.80
CA THR A 162 -2.94 38.58 11.34
C THR A 162 -3.41 37.34 12.09
N GLU A 163 -4.70 37.30 12.41
CA GLU A 163 -5.38 36.10 12.90
C GLU A 163 -5.96 35.31 11.72
N LYS A 164 -5.77 33.99 11.71
CA LYS A 164 -6.23 33.11 10.62
C LYS A 164 -6.96 31.88 11.15
N ARG A 165 -8.10 31.55 10.54
CA ARG A 165 -8.87 30.33 10.81
C ARG A 165 -8.24 29.16 10.06
N ILE A 166 -7.67 28.21 10.77
CA ILE A 166 -7.21 26.94 10.19
C ILE A 166 -8.38 25.94 10.26
N ILE A 167 -8.72 25.34 9.12
CA ILE A 167 -9.73 24.28 8.99
C ILE A 167 -8.97 23.00 8.63
N SER A 168 -8.80 22.08 9.59
CA SER A 168 -8.23 20.77 9.30
C SER A 168 -9.27 19.89 8.62
N VAL A 169 -8.87 19.15 7.59
CA VAL A 169 -9.68 18.19 6.84
C VAL A 169 -8.88 16.89 6.74
N THR A 170 -9.12 15.99 7.69
CA THR A 170 -8.49 14.67 7.74
C THR A 170 -9.38 13.66 7.05
N ILE A 171 -8.89 13.00 6.00
CA ILE A 171 -9.66 11.97 5.28
C ILE A 171 -9.26 10.58 5.76
N ARG A 172 -10.27 9.71 5.94
CA ARG A 172 -10.12 8.32 6.35
C ARG A 172 -9.09 7.57 5.48
N SER A 173 -8.07 7.03 6.14
CA SER A 173 -6.91 6.41 5.48
C SER A 173 -6.62 4.96 5.85
N ALA A 174 -7.37 4.37 6.81
CA ALA A 174 -7.31 2.94 7.12
C ALA A 174 -8.65 2.42 7.70
N ASN A 175 -8.80 1.10 7.85
CA ASN A 175 -10.05 0.39 8.22
C ASN A 175 -11.29 0.75 7.37
N TYR A 176 -11.07 1.20 6.13
CA TYR A 176 -12.13 1.60 5.19
C TYR A 176 -12.73 0.46 4.36
N GLY A 177 -12.31 -0.78 4.56
CA GLY A 177 -12.93 -2.00 4.01
C GLY A 177 -13.35 -1.90 2.54
N ALA A 178 -14.66 -1.95 2.29
CA ALA A 178 -15.24 -1.96 0.95
C ALA A 178 -14.96 -0.69 0.11
N GLU A 179 -14.68 0.46 0.74
CA GLU A 179 -14.37 1.72 0.03
C GLU A 179 -13.22 1.58 -0.96
N TRP A 180 -12.35 0.60 -0.72
CA TRP A 180 -11.24 0.28 -1.60
C TRP A 180 -11.64 -0.05 -3.04
N VAL A 181 -12.85 -0.59 -3.26
CA VAL A 181 -13.39 -0.89 -4.61
C VAL A 181 -13.45 0.38 -5.49
N SER A 182 -13.56 1.57 -4.88
CA SER A 182 -13.48 2.85 -5.61
C SER A 182 -12.09 3.11 -6.21
N ASN A 183 -10.99 2.65 -5.60
CA ASN A 183 -9.62 2.98 -6.03
C ASN A 183 -9.30 2.53 -7.47
N VAL A 184 -9.89 1.40 -7.87
CA VAL A 184 -9.71 0.79 -9.20
C VAL A 184 -10.76 1.27 -10.20
N THR A 185 -11.66 2.17 -9.78
CA THR A 185 -12.73 2.70 -10.62
C THR A 185 -12.24 3.97 -11.33
N LEU A 186 -11.61 3.77 -12.47
CA LEU A 186 -10.95 4.82 -13.25
C LEU A 186 -11.96 5.57 -14.12
N GLY A 187 -12.95 4.88 -14.68
CA GLY A 187 -13.85 5.44 -15.69
C GLY A 187 -13.11 5.78 -16.99
N LYS A 188 -13.82 6.31 -18.00
CA LYS A 188 -13.27 6.52 -19.36
C LYS A 188 -12.57 7.87 -19.56
N SER A 189 -12.92 8.89 -18.79
CA SER A 189 -12.48 10.28 -18.97
C SER A 189 -12.53 11.05 -17.65
N GLY A 190 -11.87 12.22 -17.61
CA GLY A 190 -11.75 13.01 -16.39
C GLY A 190 -10.76 12.42 -15.38
N GLU A 191 -10.79 12.92 -14.17
CA GLU A 191 -10.10 12.36 -13.01
C GLU A 191 -10.51 10.89 -12.76
N ALA A 192 -9.78 10.15 -11.94
CA ALA A 192 -10.12 8.77 -11.58
C ALA A 192 -11.45 8.78 -10.81
N LYS A 193 -12.49 8.17 -11.40
CA LYS A 193 -13.88 8.36 -10.97
C LYS A 193 -14.09 8.13 -9.47
N GLY A 194 -13.58 7.02 -8.93
CA GLY A 194 -13.77 6.68 -7.51
C GLY A 194 -13.19 7.72 -6.54
N PHE A 195 -11.97 8.20 -6.81
CA PHE A 195 -11.34 9.25 -5.99
C PHE A 195 -12.00 10.61 -6.20
N SER A 196 -12.37 10.98 -7.45
CA SER A 196 -13.01 12.27 -7.76
C SER A 196 -14.40 12.40 -7.14
N ASP A 197 -15.18 11.31 -7.13
CA ASP A 197 -16.50 11.28 -6.48
C ASP A 197 -16.40 11.37 -4.95
N SER A 198 -15.42 10.69 -4.35
CA SER A 198 -15.11 10.82 -2.93
C SER A 198 -14.65 12.24 -2.58
N ALA A 199 -13.77 12.84 -3.39
CA ALA A 199 -13.32 14.22 -3.19
C ALA A 199 -14.46 15.24 -3.28
N ARG A 200 -15.47 15.01 -4.13
CA ARG A 200 -16.67 15.85 -4.17
C ARG A 200 -17.45 15.80 -2.85
N LYS A 201 -17.70 14.61 -2.32
CA LYS A 201 -18.37 14.43 -1.01
C LYS A 201 -17.60 15.09 0.15
N VAL A 202 -16.27 15.12 0.09
CA VAL A 202 -15.44 15.85 1.06
C VAL A 202 -15.63 17.37 0.91
N LEU A 203 -15.70 17.90 -0.32
CA LEU A 203 -16.01 19.31 -0.56
C LEU A 203 -17.43 19.69 -0.12
N ASP A 204 -18.41 18.81 -0.33
CA ASP A 204 -19.78 18.98 0.16
C ASP A 204 -19.78 19.04 1.70
N SER A 205 -19.08 18.10 2.35
CA SER A 205 -18.91 18.07 3.83
C SER A 205 -18.20 19.32 4.38
N ILE A 206 -17.23 19.88 3.65
CA ILE A 206 -16.60 21.18 3.99
C ILE A 206 -17.62 22.32 3.85
N GLY A 207 -18.45 22.32 2.81
CA GLY A 207 -19.51 23.31 2.60
C GLY A 207 -20.55 23.30 3.73
N ASP A 208 -21.00 22.11 4.12
CA ASP A 208 -21.92 21.90 5.25
C ASP A 208 -21.28 22.35 6.57
N TYR A 209 -20.03 21.95 6.83
CA TYR A 209 -19.28 22.36 8.01
C TYR A 209 -19.12 23.89 8.10
N ILE A 210 -18.73 24.55 7.02
CA ILE A 210 -18.61 26.01 6.98
C ILE A 210 -19.98 26.65 7.23
N THR A 211 -21.06 26.12 6.64
CA THR A 211 -22.43 26.63 6.82
C THR A 211 -22.92 26.51 8.27
N ALA A 212 -22.56 25.43 8.96
CA ALA A 212 -22.89 25.20 10.36
C ALA A 212 -22.13 26.12 11.35
N HIS A 213 -21.02 26.74 10.94
CA HIS A 213 -20.15 27.54 11.82
C HIS A 213 -20.01 28.99 11.31
N PRO A 214 -20.88 29.93 11.73
CA PRO A 214 -20.96 31.28 11.17
C PRO A 214 -19.66 32.10 11.16
N GLU A 215 -18.84 31.99 12.22
CA GLU A 215 -17.54 32.68 12.29
C GLU A 215 -16.54 32.06 11.30
N THR A 216 -16.50 30.73 11.17
CA THR A 216 -15.71 30.05 10.12
C THR A 216 -16.18 30.47 8.72
N ALA A 217 -17.49 30.61 8.49
CA ALA A 217 -18.03 31.11 7.22
C ALA A 217 -17.67 32.56 6.92
N LYS A 218 -17.58 33.40 7.95
CA LYS A 218 -17.09 34.78 7.85
C LYS A 218 -15.61 34.80 7.49
N ASP A 219 -14.78 34.07 8.25
CA ASP A 219 -13.33 33.99 8.02
C ASP A 219 -13.00 33.46 6.61
N VAL A 220 -13.76 32.47 6.11
CA VAL A 220 -13.63 31.98 4.72
C VAL A 220 -13.99 33.05 3.70
N ARG A 221 -15.14 33.74 3.83
CA ARG A 221 -15.58 34.79 2.88
C ARG A 221 -14.64 36.00 2.86
N GLU A 222 -13.98 36.30 3.96
CA GLU A 222 -13.01 37.39 4.11
C GLU A 222 -11.57 36.99 3.72
N GLY A 223 -11.33 35.76 3.27
CA GLY A 223 -9.98 35.26 2.93
C GLY A 223 -9.07 35.02 4.13
N ARG A 224 -9.60 35.11 5.36
CA ARG A 224 -8.90 34.90 6.63
C ARG A 224 -8.90 33.43 7.06
N ALA A 225 -9.12 32.49 6.14
CA ALA A 225 -9.08 31.05 6.39
C ALA A 225 -7.94 30.34 5.62
N SER A 226 -7.50 29.21 6.19
CA SER A 226 -6.63 28.22 5.56
C SER A 226 -7.27 26.85 5.69
N PHE A 227 -7.21 26.04 4.64
CA PHE A 227 -7.52 24.61 4.72
C PHE A 227 -6.22 23.82 4.89
N TRP A 228 -6.24 22.81 5.75
CA TRP A 228 -5.15 21.85 5.91
C TRP A 228 -5.70 20.45 5.63
N PHE A 229 -5.33 19.87 4.49
CA PHE A 229 -5.76 18.53 4.09
C PHE A 229 -4.70 17.49 4.42
N GLN A 230 -5.11 16.36 5.00
CA GLN A 230 -4.24 15.20 5.20
C GLN A 230 -4.95 13.90 4.84
N GLY A 231 -4.16 12.93 4.37
CA GLY A 231 -4.59 11.57 4.17
C GLY A 231 -3.45 10.69 3.68
N PHE A 232 -3.54 9.40 3.96
CA PHE A 232 -2.61 8.35 3.55
C PHE A 232 -3.29 7.41 2.55
N SER A 233 -2.54 6.87 1.58
CA SER A 233 -3.06 5.92 0.59
C SER A 233 -4.30 6.49 -0.13
N ARG A 234 -5.41 5.74 -0.20
CA ARG A 234 -6.72 6.20 -0.67
C ARG A 234 -7.11 7.58 -0.11
N GLY A 235 -6.94 7.78 1.19
CA GLY A 235 -7.22 9.07 1.84
C GLY A 235 -6.34 10.19 1.28
N GLY A 236 -5.08 9.88 0.96
CA GLY A 236 -4.15 10.77 0.28
C GLY A 236 -4.56 11.14 -1.15
N ALA A 237 -5.06 10.19 -1.96
CA ALA A 237 -5.60 10.49 -3.29
C ALA A 237 -6.85 11.38 -3.22
N VAL A 238 -7.76 11.10 -2.28
CA VAL A 238 -8.93 11.93 -2.05
C VAL A 238 -8.52 13.32 -1.53
N ALA A 239 -7.52 13.41 -0.65
CA ALA A 239 -6.95 14.68 -0.19
C ALA A 239 -6.35 15.51 -1.33
N ASN A 240 -5.60 14.87 -2.25
CA ASN A 240 -5.00 15.53 -3.41
C ASN A 240 -6.08 16.16 -4.31
N LEU A 241 -7.13 15.39 -4.63
CA LEU A 241 -8.27 15.82 -5.44
C LEU A 241 -9.15 16.87 -4.73
N ALA A 242 -9.35 16.74 -3.42
CA ALA A 242 -10.11 17.69 -2.63
C ALA A 242 -9.36 19.02 -2.45
N ALA A 243 -8.07 18.98 -2.14
CA ALA A 243 -7.21 20.16 -2.06
C ALA A 243 -7.19 20.93 -3.38
N LYS A 244 -7.06 20.25 -4.52
CA LYS A 244 -7.16 20.85 -5.86
C LYS A 244 -8.49 21.58 -6.07
N LYS A 245 -9.62 20.93 -5.76
CA LYS A 245 -10.97 21.54 -5.86
C LYS A 245 -11.17 22.68 -4.86
N ALA A 246 -10.53 22.62 -3.70
CA ALA A 246 -10.56 23.70 -2.72
C ALA A 246 -9.73 24.91 -3.17
N ILE A 247 -8.64 24.70 -3.93
CA ILE A 247 -7.91 25.79 -4.60
C ILE A 247 -8.79 26.42 -5.69
N ASP A 248 -9.31 25.61 -6.62
CA ASP A 248 -10.20 26.06 -7.71
C ASP A 248 -11.39 26.91 -7.21
N TYR A 249 -11.91 26.61 -6.01
CA TYR A 249 -13.06 27.31 -5.43
C TYR A 249 -12.67 28.33 -4.36
N TYR A 250 -12.14 27.91 -3.21
CA TYR A 250 -11.94 28.80 -2.06
C TYR A 250 -10.73 29.73 -2.22
N THR A 251 -9.65 29.28 -2.86
CA THR A 251 -8.49 30.15 -3.15
C THR A 251 -8.84 31.17 -4.23
N VAL A 252 -9.39 30.73 -5.37
CA VAL A 252 -9.78 31.64 -6.46
C VAL A 252 -10.86 32.63 -6.04
N LYS A 253 -11.90 32.19 -5.32
CA LYS A 253 -13.06 33.04 -4.99
C LYS A 253 -12.88 33.94 -3.77
N TYR A 254 -12.10 33.50 -2.78
CA TYR A 254 -11.98 34.22 -1.50
C TYR A 254 -10.54 34.46 -1.04
N GLY A 255 -9.51 33.96 -1.74
CA GLY A 255 -8.11 34.10 -1.31
C GLY A 255 -7.71 33.23 -0.13
N CYS A 256 -8.52 32.21 0.22
CA CYS A 256 -8.14 31.23 1.25
C CYS A 256 -6.89 30.44 0.80
N THR A 257 -5.98 30.08 1.72
CA THR A 257 -4.81 29.26 1.36
C THR A 257 -5.06 27.77 1.64
N VAL A 258 -4.43 26.89 0.88
CA VAL A 258 -4.53 25.44 1.06
C VAL A 258 -3.15 24.88 1.36
N TYR A 259 -3.01 24.16 2.47
CA TYR A 259 -1.86 23.31 2.80
C TYR A 259 -2.33 21.86 2.63
N ALA A 260 -1.73 21.05 1.76
CA ALA A 260 -2.14 19.67 1.61
C ALA A 260 -0.94 18.72 1.63
N TYR A 261 -1.03 17.68 2.45
CA TYR A 261 0.02 16.67 2.65
C TYR A 261 -0.59 15.28 2.40
N CYS A 262 -0.33 14.75 1.21
CA CYS A 262 -0.94 13.54 0.67
C CYS A 262 0.08 12.39 0.71
N ILE A 263 -0.04 11.50 1.69
CA ILE A 263 0.96 10.47 1.97
C ILE A 263 0.67 9.20 1.16
N GLU A 264 1.67 8.63 0.50
CA GLU A 264 1.59 7.44 -0.39
C GLU A 264 0.37 7.47 -1.32
N ALA A 265 0.05 8.67 -1.83
CA ALA A 265 -1.18 8.90 -2.55
C ALA A 265 -1.18 8.22 -3.93
N PRO A 266 -2.17 7.37 -4.25
CA PRO A 266 -2.40 6.96 -5.62
C PRO A 266 -2.73 8.16 -6.52
N GLN A 267 -2.37 8.05 -7.79
CA GLN A 267 -2.69 9.02 -8.83
C GLN A 267 -4.18 8.97 -9.17
N GLY A 268 -4.81 10.14 -9.17
CA GLY A 268 -6.23 10.31 -9.51
C GLY A 268 -6.56 11.57 -10.30
N GLY A 269 -5.62 12.52 -10.38
CA GLY A 269 -5.75 13.72 -11.22
C GLY A 269 -5.44 13.44 -12.69
N ILE A 270 -5.77 14.39 -13.56
CA ILE A 270 -5.34 14.41 -14.97
C ILE A 270 -4.93 15.83 -15.36
N ALA A 271 -3.97 15.98 -16.27
CA ALA A 271 -3.51 17.31 -16.70
C ALA A 271 -4.63 18.18 -17.30
N ALA A 272 -5.55 17.57 -18.07
CA ALA A 272 -6.67 18.28 -18.71
C ALA A 272 -7.79 18.73 -17.74
N ALA A 273 -7.64 18.49 -16.42
CA ALA A 273 -8.53 19.01 -15.39
C ALA A 273 -7.85 20.11 -14.54
N GLU A 274 -6.58 20.44 -14.78
CA GLU A 274 -5.88 21.57 -14.14
C GLU A 274 -6.36 22.89 -14.74
N ASP A 275 -6.63 23.89 -13.90
CA ASP A 275 -6.78 25.27 -14.35
C ASP A 275 -5.40 25.91 -14.42
N HIS A 276 -4.96 26.32 -15.61
CA HIS A 276 -3.63 26.93 -15.82
C HIS A 276 -3.47 28.31 -15.18
N SER A 277 -4.54 28.92 -14.64
CA SER A 277 -4.47 30.14 -13.82
C SER A 277 -4.24 29.86 -12.33
N CYS A 278 -4.38 28.60 -11.89
CA CYS A 278 -4.18 28.19 -10.50
C CYS A 278 -2.76 27.66 -10.24
N ASP A 279 -2.23 27.96 -9.05
CA ASP A 279 -0.99 27.39 -8.53
C ASP A 279 -1.33 26.26 -7.55
N TYR A 280 -1.03 25.01 -7.95
CA TYR A 280 -1.27 23.81 -7.13
C TYR A 280 -0.04 23.37 -6.32
N SER A 281 1.04 24.16 -6.27
CA SER A 281 2.30 23.79 -5.62
C SER A 281 2.22 23.58 -4.11
N SER A 282 1.14 24.01 -3.46
CA SER A 282 0.86 23.74 -2.04
C SER A 282 0.20 22.39 -1.73
N ILE A 283 0.10 21.52 -2.75
CA ILE A 283 -0.26 20.12 -2.58
C ILE A 283 1.03 19.28 -2.64
N HIS A 284 1.50 18.86 -1.47
CA HIS A 284 2.70 18.06 -1.27
C HIS A 284 2.32 16.58 -1.21
N ASN A 285 2.83 15.76 -2.15
CA ASN A 285 2.61 14.32 -2.15
C ASN A 285 3.87 13.62 -1.65
N ILE A 286 3.79 12.93 -0.51
CA ILE A 286 4.92 12.23 0.10
C ILE A 286 4.90 10.78 -0.37
N ILE A 287 5.92 10.37 -1.13
CA ILE A 287 5.94 9.13 -1.90
C ILE A 287 7.13 8.25 -1.50
N ASN A 288 6.85 7.02 -1.08
CA ASN A 288 7.81 5.93 -1.13
C ASN A 288 7.82 5.39 -2.58
N PRO A 289 8.90 5.49 -3.38
CA PRO A 289 8.88 4.95 -4.74
C PRO A 289 9.08 3.43 -4.78
N ASP A 290 9.46 2.81 -3.65
CA ASP A 290 9.48 1.35 -3.51
C ASP A 290 8.11 0.80 -3.05
N ASP A 291 7.14 1.68 -2.75
CA ASP A 291 5.71 1.37 -2.63
C ASP A 291 5.04 1.39 -4.01
N ILE A 292 4.22 0.39 -4.26
CA ILE A 292 3.48 0.16 -5.49
C ILE A 292 2.16 0.96 -5.59
N VAL A 293 1.57 1.43 -4.48
CA VAL A 293 0.29 2.15 -4.49
C VAL A 293 0.36 3.53 -5.20
N PRO A 294 1.41 4.35 -5.03
CA PRO A 294 1.65 5.56 -5.81
C PRO A 294 1.68 5.39 -7.33
N TYR A 295 1.77 4.17 -7.85
CA TYR A 295 1.76 3.86 -9.30
C TYR A 295 0.35 3.55 -9.84
N VAL A 296 -0.63 3.37 -8.96
CA VAL A 296 -2.07 3.29 -9.29
C VAL A 296 -2.66 4.70 -9.16
N ALA A 297 -3.52 5.22 -10.03
CA ALA A 297 -3.77 4.75 -11.39
C ALA A 297 -2.55 5.02 -12.30
N PRO A 298 -2.30 4.21 -13.35
CA PRO A 298 -1.05 4.31 -14.09
C PRO A 298 -0.89 5.62 -14.87
N THR A 299 0.30 6.22 -14.84
CA THR A 299 0.63 7.43 -15.61
C THR A 299 0.48 7.21 -17.13
N GLY A 300 0.78 6.00 -17.61
CA GLY A 300 0.55 5.61 -19.02
C GLY A 300 -0.93 5.54 -19.43
N MET A 301 -1.88 5.60 -18.49
CA MET A 301 -3.31 5.78 -18.74
C MET A 301 -3.75 7.27 -18.68
N GLY A 302 -2.81 8.20 -18.53
CA GLY A 302 -3.02 9.65 -18.51
C GLY A 302 -3.24 10.25 -17.10
N PHE A 303 -3.06 9.47 -16.05
CA PHE A 303 -3.22 9.93 -14.66
C PHE A 303 -1.96 10.60 -14.11
N LYS A 304 -2.15 11.42 -13.08
CA LYS A 304 -1.11 12.07 -12.28
C LYS A 304 -1.61 12.32 -10.85
N ARG A 305 -0.74 12.81 -9.97
CA ARG A 305 -1.14 13.60 -8.78
C ARG A 305 -1.08 15.09 -9.12
N TYR A 306 -1.89 15.91 -8.46
CA TYR A 306 -1.73 17.37 -8.50
C TYR A 306 -0.63 17.82 -7.53
N GLY A 307 -0.04 18.98 -7.81
CA GLY A 307 1.03 19.58 -6.98
C GLY A 307 2.41 18.99 -7.20
N VAL A 308 3.14 18.78 -6.10
CA VAL A 308 4.58 18.43 -6.06
C VAL A 308 4.78 17.06 -5.41
N ASP A 309 5.49 16.16 -6.10
CA ASP A 309 5.90 14.87 -5.53
C ASP A 309 7.24 15.00 -4.79
N HIS A 310 7.27 14.43 -3.58
CA HIS A 310 8.32 14.45 -2.57
C HIS A 310 8.69 13.02 -2.19
N TYR A 311 9.90 12.56 -2.55
CA TYR A 311 10.28 11.15 -2.39
C TYR A 311 11.11 10.86 -1.15
N LEU A 312 10.71 9.82 -0.39
CA LEU A 312 11.27 9.51 0.93
C LEU A 312 12.70 8.92 0.91
N ASN A 313 13.12 8.25 -0.16
CA ASN A 313 14.44 7.61 -0.28
C ASN A 313 15.47 8.44 -1.09
N GLY A 314 15.38 9.77 -0.99
CA GLY A 314 16.12 10.73 -1.81
C GLY A 314 17.62 10.90 -1.53
N THR A 315 18.46 10.03 -2.10
CA THR A 315 19.93 10.22 -2.29
C THR A 315 20.82 10.43 -1.04
N ASP A 316 22.13 10.27 -1.22
CA ASP A 316 23.17 10.44 -0.18
C ASP A 316 23.19 11.84 0.48
N ALA A 317 22.57 12.85 -0.15
CA ALA A 317 22.45 14.21 0.37
C ALA A 317 21.36 14.37 1.45
N GLY A 318 20.50 13.36 1.66
CA GLY A 318 19.43 13.42 2.66
C GLY A 318 18.26 14.34 2.32
N GLU A 319 18.14 14.79 1.07
CA GLU A 319 17.06 15.64 0.61
C GLU A 319 15.93 14.83 -0.04
N ILE A 320 14.70 15.07 0.43
CA ILE A 320 13.49 14.71 -0.30
C ILE A 320 13.53 15.43 -1.66
N LYS A 321 13.71 14.67 -2.76
CA LYS A 321 13.83 15.24 -4.10
C LYS A 321 12.57 16.03 -4.48
N ASN A 322 12.72 17.34 -4.67
CA ASN A 322 11.72 18.19 -5.31
C ASN A 322 11.65 17.86 -6.81
N SER A 323 10.54 17.28 -7.25
CA SER A 323 10.17 17.31 -8.68
C SER A 323 9.58 18.68 -9.03
N THR A 324 10.01 19.31 -10.13
CA THR A 324 9.45 20.61 -10.52
C THR A 324 7.99 20.49 -10.92
N LEU A 325 7.18 21.48 -10.52
CA LEU A 325 5.80 21.69 -10.96
C LEU A 325 5.64 21.37 -12.46
N PHE A 326 4.65 20.54 -12.78
CA PHE A 326 4.26 20.13 -14.15
C PHE A 326 5.16 19.15 -14.93
N LYS A 327 6.17 18.52 -14.32
CA LYS A 327 6.81 17.33 -14.93
C LYS A 327 6.08 16.03 -14.51
N ASN A 328 5.42 15.37 -15.46
CA ASN A 328 4.65 14.15 -15.26
C ASN A 328 5.55 12.90 -15.12
N ASN A 329 6.50 12.94 -14.19
CA ASN A 329 7.75 12.18 -14.28
C ASN A 329 7.89 11.04 -13.27
N LEU A 330 7.12 9.95 -13.48
CA LEU A 330 7.74 8.62 -13.31
C LEU A 330 8.97 8.46 -14.23
N CYS A 331 9.03 9.24 -15.31
CA CYS A 331 9.98 9.12 -16.41
C CYS A 331 11.42 9.60 -16.11
N ASP A 332 11.66 10.64 -15.30
CA ASP A 332 13.04 11.12 -14.97
C ASP A 332 13.57 10.72 -13.57
N ASN A 333 12.76 9.95 -12.83
CA ASN A 333 13.10 9.32 -11.55
C ASN A 333 14.19 8.22 -11.69
N SER A 334 15.44 8.62 -11.94
CA SER A 334 16.63 7.77 -11.82
C SER A 334 17.00 7.53 -10.35
N TYR A 335 16.20 6.69 -9.68
CA TYR A 335 16.53 6.14 -8.35
C TYR A 335 17.57 5.03 -8.47
N GLU A 336 18.77 5.39 -8.93
CA GLU A 336 19.91 4.46 -9.15
C GLU A 336 20.72 4.18 -7.89
N LYS A 337 20.33 4.75 -6.74
CA LYS A 337 21.06 4.64 -5.46
C LYS A 337 20.20 4.02 -4.36
N SER A 338 20.76 2.99 -3.72
CA SER A 338 20.27 2.45 -2.45
C SER A 338 20.39 3.47 -1.32
N VAL A 339 19.46 3.43 -0.37
CA VAL A 339 19.58 4.22 0.87
C VAL A 339 20.79 3.77 1.69
N SER A 340 21.45 4.70 2.39
CA SER A 340 22.57 4.39 3.29
C SER A 340 22.16 3.47 4.44
N GLU A 341 23.10 2.62 4.88
CA GLU A 341 22.87 1.68 5.99
C GLU A 341 22.51 2.43 7.30
N GLU A 342 23.11 3.60 7.51
CA GLU A 342 22.83 4.49 8.64
C GLU A 342 21.39 5.00 8.66
N ARG A 343 20.88 5.51 7.51
CA ARG A 343 19.49 5.98 7.43
C ARG A 343 18.51 4.81 7.56
N LEU A 344 18.84 3.65 6.99
CA LEU A 344 18.04 2.43 7.17
C LEU A 344 18.03 1.95 8.64
N ALA A 345 19.11 2.15 9.39
CA ALA A 345 19.17 1.88 10.82
C ALA A 345 18.29 2.86 11.62
N LEU A 346 18.30 4.16 11.29
CA LEU A 346 17.41 5.16 11.89
C LEU A 346 15.92 4.85 11.63
N VAL A 347 15.56 4.47 10.40
CA VAL A 347 14.19 4.01 10.06
C VAL A 347 13.81 2.81 10.93
N LYS A 348 14.67 1.79 11.03
CA LYS A 348 14.43 0.63 11.91
C LYS A 348 14.29 1.00 13.38
N LYS A 349 15.06 1.99 13.89
CA LYS A 349 14.92 2.55 15.25
C LYS A 349 13.55 3.19 15.44
N HIS A 350 13.07 4.01 14.51
CA HIS A 350 11.74 4.61 14.59
C HIS A 350 10.61 3.60 14.48
N ILE A 351 10.73 2.58 13.61
CA ILE A 351 9.79 1.45 13.55
C ILE A 351 9.74 0.74 14.91
N ALA A 352 10.89 0.40 15.50
CA ALA A 352 10.96 -0.26 16.80
C ALA A 352 10.30 0.56 17.93
N GLY A 353 10.42 1.88 17.88
CA GLY A 353 9.76 2.79 18.83
C GLY A 353 8.24 2.95 18.63
N MET A 354 7.70 2.62 17.46
CA MET A 354 6.26 2.72 17.15
C MET A 354 5.54 1.37 17.23
N ALA A 355 6.08 0.34 16.57
CA ALA A 355 5.50 -1.01 16.51
C ALA A 355 6.00 -1.95 17.61
N GLY A 356 7.08 -1.58 18.32
CA GLY A 356 7.81 -2.46 19.23
C GLY A 356 8.92 -3.24 18.52
N ALA A 357 10.02 -3.52 19.25
CA ALA A 357 11.23 -4.13 18.69
C ALA A 357 11.01 -5.50 18.01
N ASN A 358 10.01 -6.28 18.46
CA ASN A 358 9.71 -7.60 17.90
C ASN A 358 9.01 -7.52 16.52
N ASN A 359 8.42 -6.38 16.17
CA ASN A 359 7.60 -6.21 14.96
C ASN A 359 8.35 -5.48 13.83
N VAL A 360 9.64 -5.15 14.03
CA VAL A 360 10.43 -4.36 13.06
C VAL A 360 10.47 -5.02 11.68
N SER A 361 10.53 -6.34 11.59
CA SER A 361 10.52 -7.08 10.32
C SER A 361 9.20 -7.02 9.55
N GLU A 362 8.10 -6.63 10.19
CA GLU A 362 6.78 -6.55 9.55
C GLU A 362 6.59 -5.22 8.79
N HIS A 363 7.26 -4.16 9.24
CA HIS A 363 7.19 -2.82 8.65
C HIS A 363 8.52 -2.34 8.00
N ALA A 364 9.59 -3.13 8.07
CA ALA A 364 10.88 -2.77 7.48
C ALA A 364 10.81 -2.66 5.93
N PRO A 365 11.56 -1.72 5.31
CA PRO A 365 11.64 -1.61 3.86
C PRO A 365 12.04 -2.93 3.17
N TYR A 366 11.26 -3.31 2.17
CA TYR A 366 11.44 -4.52 1.36
C TYR A 366 12.17 -4.21 0.05
N ALA A 367 13.29 -4.92 -0.18
CA ALA A 367 14.05 -4.88 -1.41
C ALA A 367 13.70 -6.08 -2.31
N ALA A 368 13.41 -5.82 -3.58
CA ALA A 368 13.00 -6.86 -4.52
C ALA A 368 14.14 -7.83 -4.87
N GLU A 369 13.87 -9.12 -4.77
CA GLU A 369 14.81 -10.19 -5.09
C GLU A 369 14.76 -10.56 -6.59
N ASN A 370 15.91 -10.61 -7.26
CA ASN A 370 15.97 -11.01 -8.67
C ASN A 370 15.74 -12.54 -8.82
N LYS A 371 14.68 -12.94 -9.54
CA LYS A 371 14.29 -14.34 -9.73
C LYS A 371 14.36 -14.78 -11.20
N LYS A 372 14.57 -16.07 -11.39
CA LYS A 372 14.44 -16.75 -12.69
C LYS A 372 13.64 -18.03 -12.54
N PHE A 373 12.92 -18.39 -13.59
CA PHE A 373 12.24 -19.67 -13.69
C PHE A 373 13.08 -20.60 -14.57
N GLU A 374 13.58 -21.67 -13.97
CA GLU A 374 14.35 -22.70 -14.68
C GLU A 374 13.48 -23.92 -14.92
N ILE A 375 13.46 -24.40 -16.17
CA ILE A 375 12.82 -25.65 -16.56
C ILE A 375 13.92 -26.67 -16.85
N ASN A 376 13.90 -27.81 -16.16
CA ASN A 376 14.75 -28.95 -16.50
C ASN A 376 13.88 -30.01 -17.19
N ILE A 377 13.99 -30.04 -18.53
CA ILE A 377 13.16 -30.89 -19.39
C ILE A 377 13.50 -32.38 -19.16
N SER A 378 14.77 -32.72 -18.94
CA SER A 378 15.22 -34.10 -18.64
C SER A 378 14.65 -34.65 -17.33
N GLU A 379 14.54 -33.81 -16.30
CA GLU A 379 13.96 -34.18 -15.00
C GLU A 379 12.44 -34.00 -14.94
N ARG A 380 11.84 -33.38 -15.98
CA ARG A 380 10.45 -32.89 -15.99
C ARG A 380 10.13 -32.03 -14.77
N SER A 381 11.12 -31.23 -14.34
CA SER A 381 11.07 -30.37 -13.16
C SER A 381 11.11 -28.90 -13.58
N ALA A 382 10.57 -28.05 -12.71
CA ALA A 382 10.68 -26.59 -12.83
C ALA A 382 10.99 -26.00 -11.46
N ASP A 383 11.75 -24.91 -11.43
CA ASP A 383 12.20 -24.28 -10.20
C ASP A 383 12.25 -22.75 -10.32
N ILE A 384 12.07 -22.06 -9.20
CA ILE A 384 12.30 -20.61 -9.10
C ILE A 384 13.56 -20.43 -8.28
N LYS A 385 14.58 -19.80 -8.87
CA LYS A 385 15.88 -19.58 -8.25
C LYS A 385 16.23 -18.10 -8.23
N ASN A 386 17.14 -17.72 -7.34
CA ASN A 386 17.79 -16.42 -7.42
C ASN A 386 18.57 -16.33 -8.74
N ALA A 387 18.36 -15.25 -9.49
CA ALA A 387 19.05 -15.01 -10.75
C ALA A 387 20.47 -14.44 -10.55
N GLY A 388 20.77 -13.94 -9.35
CA GLY A 388 21.97 -13.14 -9.07
C GLY A 388 21.77 -11.68 -9.49
N GLY A 389 22.60 -10.78 -8.95
CA GLY A 389 22.43 -9.34 -9.10
C GLY A 389 21.26 -8.77 -8.29
N SER A 390 21.33 -7.47 -8.00
CA SER A 390 20.24 -6.71 -7.38
C SER A 390 19.22 -6.26 -8.43
N VAL A 391 17.98 -6.09 -7.99
CA VAL A 391 16.93 -5.38 -8.74
C VAL A 391 16.53 -4.17 -7.90
N ILE A 392 16.40 -3.01 -8.53
CA ILE A 392 15.88 -1.81 -7.88
C ILE A 392 14.35 -1.94 -7.79
N THR A 393 13.80 -1.90 -6.58
CA THR A 393 12.37 -2.14 -6.32
C THR A 393 11.48 -1.19 -7.10
N SER A 394 11.70 0.13 -6.99
CA SER A 394 11.00 1.15 -7.75
C SER A 394 11.09 0.99 -9.27
N GLU A 395 12.22 0.51 -9.81
CA GLU A 395 12.40 0.27 -11.25
C GLU A 395 11.58 -0.94 -11.72
N LEU A 396 11.56 -2.03 -10.93
CA LEU A 396 10.74 -3.21 -11.18
C LEU A 396 9.24 -2.88 -11.22
N ILE A 397 8.78 -2.05 -10.26
CA ILE A 397 7.39 -1.56 -10.22
C ILE A 397 7.12 -0.72 -11.48
N LYS A 398 7.89 0.35 -11.69
CA LYS A 398 7.69 1.30 -12.80
C LYS A 398 7.67 0.59 -14.15
N ASN A 399 8.71 -0.19 -14.46
CA ASN A 399 8.84 -0.87 -15.75
C ASN A 399 7.64 -1.77 -16.02
N THR A 400 7.11 -2.44 -14.99
CA THR A 400 5.92 -3.29 -15.15
C THR A 400 4.66 -2.47 -15.44
N PHE A 401 4.41 -1.38 -14.71
CA PHE A 401 3.28 -0.48 -14.99
C PHE A 401 3.37 0.15 -16.38
N ASP A 402 4.56 0.58 -16.80
CA ASP A 402 4.82 1.10 -18.14
C ASP A 402 4.57 0.04 -19.22
N ASP A 403 5.01 -1.21 -19.02
CA ASP A 403 4.76 -2.32 -19.94
C ASP A 403 3.25 -2.65 -20.05
N VAL A 404 2.51 -2.64 -18.94
CA VAL A 404 1.04 -2.80 -18.95
C VAL A 404 0.38 -1.72 -19.80
N CYS A 405 0.75 -0.46 -19.60
CA CYS A 405 0.12 0.68 -20.30
C CYS A 405 0.42 0.72 -21.80
N LYS A 406 1.53 0.12 -22.26
CA LYS A 406 1.82 -0.05 -23.70
C LYS A 406 0.80 -0.95 -24.42
N LYS A 407 0.02 -1.76 -23.69
CA LYS A 407 -0.95 -2.73 -24.25
C LYS A 407 -2.39 -2.53 -23.79
N ILE A 408 -2.61 -1.92 -22.63
CA ILE A 408 -3.94 -1.66 -22.06
C ILE A 408 -4.13 -0.16 -21.92
N SER A 409 -4.93 0.44 -22.80
CA SER A 409 -5.36 1.84 -22.62
C SER A 409 -6.44 1.95 -21.53
N ARG A 410 -6.66 3.17 -21.01
CA ARG A 410 -7.79 3.46 -20.11
C ARG A 410 -9.15 3.06 -20.71
N ASN A 411 -9.30 3.22 -22.03
CA ASN A 411 -10.51 2.80 -22.74
C ASN A 411 -10.64 1.28 -22.82
N ASP A 412 -9.54 0.55 -23.02
CA ASP A 412 -9.54 -0.91 -22.94
C ASP A 412 -9.91 -1.39 -21.54
N TYR A 413 -9.34 -0.79 -20.51
CA TYR A 413 -9.60 -1.13 -19.11
C TYR A 413 -11.10 -1.14 -18.77
N VAL A 414 -11.84 -0.13 -19.22
CA VAL A 414 -13.30 -0.06 -19.03
C VAL A 414 -14.06 -0.92 -20.06
N ASN A 415 -13.76 -0.79 -21.36
CA ASN A 415 -14.54 -1.42 -22.42
C ASN A 415 -14.40 -2.96 -22.45
N LYS A 416 -13.21 -3.49 -22.12
CA LYS A 416 -12.94 -4.94 -22.03
C LYS A 416 -13.23 -5.52 -20.65
N LYS A 417 -13.90 -4.76 -19.78
CA LYS A 417 -14.37 -5.21 -18.46
C LYS A 417 -13.25 -5.57 -17.48
N TYR A 418 -12.03 -5.08 -17.69
CA TYR A 418 -10.94 -5.22 -16.73
C TYR A 418 -11.23 -4.43 -15.44
N GLU A 419 -11.86 -3.26 -15.52
CA GLU A 419 -12.35 -2.50 -14.35
C GLU A 419 -13.32 -3.34 -13.49
N ASP A 420 -14.31 -3.99 -14.11
CA ASP A 420 -15.30 -4.81 -13.41
C ASP A 420 -14.65 -6.07 -12.80
N ALA A 421 -13.79 -6.77 -13.55
CA ALA A 421 -13.04 -7.94 -13.07
C ALA A 421 -12.13 -7.61 -11.87
N VAL A 422 -11.45 -6.46 -11.91
CA VAL A 422 -10.65 -5.99 -10.77
C VAL A 422 -11.55 -5.63 -9.59
N ARG A 423 -12.65 -4.89 -9.80
CA ARG A 423 -13.64 -4.57 -8.76
C ARG A 423 -14.21 -5.83 -8.08
N HIS A 424 -14.51 -6.89 -8.84
CA HIS A 424 -14.97 -8.17 -8.28
C HIS A 424 -13.94 -8.83 -7.36
N LEU A 425 -12.67 -8.85 -7.75
CA LEU A 425 -11.58 -9.36 -6.91
C LEU A 425 -11.44 -8.57 -5.60
N MET A 426 -11.56 -7.24 -5.68
CA MET A 426 -11.46 -6.34 -4.54
C MET A 426 -12.61 -6.59 -3.55
N ILE A 427 -13.83 -6.84 -4.05
CA ILE A 427 -14.99 -7.26 -3.24
C ILE A 427 -14.74 -8.63 -2.60
N PHE A 428 -14.28 -9.63 -3.37
CA PHE A 428 -14.01 -10.99 -2.87
C PHE A 428 -12.97 -11.01 -1.73
N ASN A 429 -11.98 -10.11 -1.77
CA ASN A 429 -11.01 -9.98 -0.69
C ASN A 429 -11.66 -9.49 0.62
N GLN A 430 -12.72 -8.68 0.54
CA GLN A 430 -13.43 -8.07 1.67
C GLN A 430 -14.55 -8.96 2.26
N THR A 431 -15.11 -9.91 1.49
CA THR A 431 -16.26 -10.74 1.92
C THR A 431 -15.89 -12.01 2.70
N GLY A 432 -14.63 -12.15 3.13
CA GLY A 432 -14.16 -13.32 3.89
C GLY A 432 -13.73 -14.52 3.04
N GLY A 433 -14.01 -14.49 1.72
CA GLY A 433 -13.39 -15.41 0.76
C GLY A 433 -11.88 -15.23 0.71
N GLY A 434 -11.42 -13.98 0.58
CA GLY A 434 -10.07 -13.52 0.95
C GLY A 434 -8.93 -14.00 0.03
N LEU A 435 -8.04 -13.08 -0.38
CA LEU A 435 -6.84 -13.43 -1.15
C LEU A 435 -5.93 -14.45 -0.44
N ARG A 436 -5.98 -14.51 0.91
CA ARG A 436 -5.27 -15.52 1.71
C ARG A 436 -5.79 -16.95 1.51
N SER A 437 -7.08 -17.16 1.22
CA SER A 437 -7.57 -18.52 0.88
C SER A 437 -7.02 -18.97 -0.47
N LEU A 438 -6.94 -18.05 -1.42
CA LEU A 438 -6.29 -18.27 -2.70
C LEU A 438 -4.80 -18.58 -2.52
N GLN A 439 -4.04 -17.81 -1.75
CA GLN A 439 -2.63 -18.13 -1.46
C GLN A 439 -2.41 -19.54 -0.84
N ASN A 440 -3.40 -20.07 -0.11
CA ASN A 440 -3.32 -21.42 0.49
C ASN A 440 -3.68 -22.56 -0.48
N VAL A 441 -4.36 -22.26 -1.58
CA VAL A 441 -4.77 -23.21 -2.63
C VAL A 441 -3.94 -23.02 -3.92
N LEU A 442 -3.34 -21.84 -4.07
CA LEU A 442 -2.54 -21.37 -5.19
C LEU A 442 -1.07 -21.11 -4.79
N ASP A 443 -0.28 -20.52 -5.69
CA ASP A 443 0.84 -21.30 -6.19
C ASP A 443 1.90 -20.46 -7.01
N LEU A 444 3.26 -20.57 -6.89
CA LEU A 444 4.32 -20.14 -7.92
C LEU A 444 5.22 -21.11 -8.88
N LYS A 445 5.54 -22.43 -8.67
CA LYS A 445 6.22 -23.42 -9.64
C LYS A 445 5.64 -24.87 -10.08
N SER A 446 4.52 -25.46 -9.58
CA SER A 446 4.01 -26.87 -9.66
C SER A 446 2.87 -27.12 -10.65
N LEU A 447 1.95 -26.18 -10.81
CA LEU A 447 1.31 -25.89 -12.08
C LEU A 447 2.37 -25.45 -13.11
N GLY A 448 3.57 -25.03 -12.72
CA GLY A 448 4.70 -24.82 -13.63
C GLY A 448 5.18 -26.17 -14.13
N ILE A 449 5.33 -27.13 -13.22
CA ILE A 449 5.51 -28.55 -13.53
C ILE A 449 4.29 -29.12 -14.30
N SER A 450 3.04 -28.74 -14.02
CA SER A 450 1.87 -29.26 -14.75
C SER A 450 1.69 -28.62 -16.12
N VAL A 451 2.05 -27.34 -16.31
CA VAL A 451 2.17 -26.66 -17.61
C VAL A 451 3.28 -27.33 -18.41
N VAL A 452 4.47 -27.55 -17.82
CA VAL A 452 5.55 -28.32 -18.45
C VAL A 452 5.08 -29.73 -18.80
N LYS A 453 4.28 -30.39 -17.96
CA LYS A 453 3.71 -31.72 -18.29
C LYS A 453 2.66 -31.66 -19.40
N ASP A 454 1.81 -30.63 -19.44
CA ASP A 454 0.73 -30.46 -20.43
C ASP A 454 1.31 -30.07 -21.80
N VAL A 455 2.23 -29.10 -21.84
CA VAL A 455 2.94 -28.66 -23.05
C VAL A 455 3.87 -29.75 -23.60
N TYR A 456 4.61 -30.46 -22.74
CA TYR A 456 5.56 -31.51 -23.15
C TYR A 456 5.03 -32.93 -22.91
N THR A 457 3.71 -33.14 -22.89
CA THR A 457 3.14 -34.51 -22.78
C THR A 457 3.47 -35.31 -24.06
N PRO A 458 3.89 -36.59 -23.96
CA PRO A 458 4.24 -37.37 -25.14
C PRO A 458 3.10 -37.57 -26.15
N SER A 459 1.83 -37.45 -25.76
CA SER A 459 0.67 -37.77 -26.60
C SER A 459 0.60 -36.96 -27.91
N GLY A 460 0.97 -35.68 -27.91
CA GLY A 460 1.00 -34.87 -29.14
C GLY A 460 2.20 -35.18 -30.03
N ILE A 461 3.40 -35.23 -29.43
CA ILE A 461 4.66 -35.43 -30.16
C ILE A 461 4.78 -36.87 -30.70
N VAL A 462 4.38 -37.87 -29.91
CA VAL A 462 4.33 -39.27 -30.38
C VAL A 462 3.30 -39.45 -31.48
N GLY A 463 2.16 -38.75 -31.44
CA GLY A 463 1.18 -38.77 -32.54
C GLY A 463 1.77 -38.29 -33.87
N ILE A 464 2.47 -37.14 -33.85
CA ILE A 464 3.09 -36.57 -35.06
C ILE A 464 4.29 -37.40 -35.53
N VAL A 465 5.16 -37.84 -34.62
CA VAL A 465 6.35 -38.64 -34.97
C VAL A 465 5.96 -40.02 -35.48
N MET A 466 4.94 -40.68 -34.90
CA MET A 466 4.44 -41.97 -35.41
C MET A 466 3.71 -41.84 -36.75
N ALA A 467 3.04 -40.71 -37.02
CA ALA A 467 2.35 -40.47 -38.28
C ALA A 467 3.31 -40.18 -39.45
N VAL A 468 4.47 -39.55 -39.18
CA VAL A 468 5.44 -39.16 -40.22
C VAL A 468 6.62 -40.12 -40.32
N PHE A 469 7.06 -40.74 -39.22
CA PHE A 469 8.19 -41.68 -39.17
C PHE A 469 7.89 -42.93 -38.31
N PRO A 470 7.03 -43.87 -38.79
CA PRO A 470 6.66 -45.08 -38.02
C PRO A 470 7.81 -46.05 -37.69
N TRP A 471 9.02 -45.82 -38.23
CA TRP A 471 10.12 -46.79 -38.26
C TRP A 471 11.38 -46.32 -37.52
N THR A 472 11.41 -45.09 -36.99
CA THR A 472 12.57 -44.57 -36.24
C THR A 472 12.42 -44.84 -34.74
N ALA A 473 13.23 -45.78 -34.26
CA ALA A 473 13.25 -46.29 -32.88
C ALA A 473 13.59 -45.23 -31.79
N PRO A 474 13.44 -45.55 -30.48
CA PRO A 474 13.44 -44.58 -29.37
C PRO A 474 14.68 -43.69 -29.16
N ALA A 475 15.75 -43.86 -29.95
CA ALA A 475 17.00 -43.09 -29.85
C ALA A 475 16.87 -41.61 -30.30
N LEU A 476 15.88 -41.26 -31.13
CA LEU A 476 15.64 -39.87 -31.56
C LEU A 476 14.70 -39.09 -30.62
N THR A 477 14.00 -39.77 -29.70
CA THR A 477 13.07 -39.13 -28.75
C THR A 477 13.72 -38.00 -27.95
N PRO A 478 14.95 -38.12 -27.40
CA PRO A 478 15.62 -37.02 -26.70
C PRO A 478 16.10 -35.89 -27.63
N VAL A 479 16.26 -36.16 -28.92
CA VAL A 479 16.83 -35.22 -29.91
C VAL A 479 15.73 -34.41 -30.62
N LEU A 480 14.52 -34.97 -30.71
CA LEU A 480 13.31 -34.25 -31.15
C LEU A 480 12.66 -33.44 -30.02
N ILE A 481 13.02 -33.67 -28.75
CA ILE A 481 12.81 -32.72 -27.64
C ILE A 481 13.87 -31.60 -27.76
N ARG A 482 13.88 -30.91 -28.89
CA ARG A 482 14.72 -29.72 -29.14
C ARG A 482 13.86 -28.46 -29.03
N THR A 483 14.10 -27.72 -27.95
CA THR A 483 14.26 -26.26 -27.98
C THR A 483 13.12 -25.42 -28.58
N ALA A 484 11.86 -25.80 -28.36
CA ALA A 484 10.84 -24.78 -28.19
C ALA A 484 10.98 -24.27 -26.75
N ASP A 485 11.43 -23.03 -26.55
CA ASP A 485 11.35 -22.42 -25.22
C ASP A 485 9.87 -22.26 -24.85
N LEU A 486 9.49 -22.57 -23.60
CA LEU A 486 8.11 -22.44 -23.14
C LEU A 486 7.66 -20.99 -23.30
N THR A 487 6.79 -20.71 -24.27
CA THR A 487 6.36 -19.33 -24.52
C THR A 487 5.35 -18.88 -23.47
N ILE A 488 5.24 -17.56 -23.32
CA ILE A 488 4.17 -16.92 -22.55
C ILE A 488 2.76 -17.39 -22.99
N SER A 489 2.57 -17.67 -24.29
CA SER A 489 1.28 -18.10 -24.84
C SER A 489 0.94 -19.54 -24.45
N ASP A 490 1.90 -20.47 -24.57
CA ASP A 490 1.71 -21.88 -24.19
C ASP A 490 1.42 -21.99 -22.69
N PHE A 491 2.17 -21.22 -21.91
CA PHE A 491 1.99 -21.11 -20.46
C PHE A 491 0.56 -20.66 -20.09
N LEU A 492 0.05 -19.60 -20.73
CA LEU A 492 -1.32 -19.10 -20.50
C LEU A 492 -2.40 -20.14 -20.82
N ALA A 493 -2.27 -20.81 -21.97
CA ALA A 493 -3.25 -21.80 -22.43
C ALA A 493 -3.34 -23.00 -21.48
N SER A 494 -2.21 -23.59 -21.12
CA SER A 494 -2.15 -24.71 -20.17
C SER A 494 -2.57 -24.27 -18.76
N ALA A 495 -2.18 -23.08 -18.30
CA ALA A 495 -2.61 -22.56 -17.00
C ALA A 495 -4.13 -22.42 -16.92
N LYS A 496 -4.78 -21.85 -17.94
CA LYS A 496 -6.26 -21.74 -17.98
C LYS A 496 -6.94 -23.09 -17.80
N LYS A 497 -6.51 -24.09 -18.57
CA LYS A 497 -7.07 -25.45 -18.56
C LYS A 497 -6.98 -26.07 -17.16
N ILE A 498 -5.76 -26.10 -16.61
CA ILE A 498 -5.49 -26.79 -15.34
C ILE A 498 -6.20 -26.09 -14.16
N LEU A 499 -6.34 -24.76 -14.20
CA LEU A 499 -7.05 -24.00 -13.18
C LEU A 499 -8.58 -24.15 -13.26
N GLY A 500 -9.14 -24.31 -14.46
CA GLY A 500 -10.58 -24.53 -14.65
C GLY A 500 -11.09 -25.84 -14.05
N GLU A 501 -10.21 -26.84 -13.97
CA GLU A 501 -10.49 -28.19 -13.47
C GLU A 501 -10.20 -28.37 -11.97
N ASP A 502 -9.54 -27.41 -11.29
CA ASP A 502 -9.19 -27.54 -9.88
C ASP A 502 -10.40 -27.31 -8.94
N ALA A 503 -10.88 -28.40 -8.35
CA ALA A 503 -12.02 -28.40 -7.42
C ALA A 503 -11.75 -27.63 -6.11
N LYS A 504 -10.50 -27.54 -5.63
CA LYS A 504 -10.15 -26.76 -4.44
C LYS A 504 -10.17 -25.27 -4.75
N LEU A 505 -9.64 -24.87 -5.90
CA LEU A 505 -9.68 -23.50 -6.38
C LEU A 505 -11.13 -23.04 -6.59
N ARG A 506 -11.95 -23.85 -7.25
CA ARG A 506 -13.40 -23.60 -7.37
C ARG A 506 -14.10 -23.44 -6.02
N THR A 507 -13.70 -24.23 -5.01
CA THR A 507 -14.24 -24.12 -3.64
C THR A 507 -13.80 -22.82 -2.95
N ALA A 508 -12.54 -22.41 -3.12
CA ALA A 508 -12.04 -21.14 -2.59
C ALA A 508 -12.72 -19.93 -3.25
N LEU A 509 -13.02 -20.01 -4.55
CA LEU A 509 -13.68 -18.95 -5.33
C LEU A 509 -15.21 -18.95 -5.25
N LYS A 510 -15.82 -19.78 -4.39
CA LYS A 510 -17.30 -19.90 -4.32
C LYS A 510 -18.00 -18.59 -3.96
N ASP A 511 -17.37 -17.76 -3.11
CA ASP A 511 -17.92 -16.50 -2.58
C ASP A 511 -17.49 -15.27 -3.42
N TYR A 512 -16.89 -15.50 -4.59
CA TYR A 512 -16.54 -14.46 -5.56
C TYR A 512 -17.81 -13.86 -6.20
N PRO A 513 -17.86 -12.57 -6.53
CA PRO A 513 -19.00 -11.98 -7.25
C PRO A 513 -19.29 -12.69 -8.58
N GLY A 514 -20.45 -13.35 -8.69
CA GLY A 514 -20.80 -14.19 -9.84
C GLY A 514 -20.30 -15.65 -9.75
N GLY A 515 -19.69 -16.04 -8.63
CA GLY A 515 -19.23 -17.41 -8.34
C GLY A 515 -17.89 -17.77 -9.00
N ALA A 516 -17.49 -19.02 -8.80
CA ALA A 516 -16.16 -19.51 -9.21
C ALA A 516 -15.91 -19.48 -10.72
N ASP A 517 -16.94 -19.64 -11.56
CA ASP A 517 -16.81 -19.55 -13.02
C ASP A 517 -16.56 -18.11 -13.47
N GLN A 518 -17.27 -17.13 -12.87
CA GLN A 518 -16.98 -15.71 -13.10
C GLN A 518 -15.58 -15.35 -12.63
N ALA A 519 -15.17 -15.85 -11.46
CA ALA A 519 -13.83 -15.66 -10.94
C ALA A 519 -12.74 -16.17 -11.90
N LEU A 520 -12.87 -17.39 -12.41
CA LEU A 520 -11.92 -17.97 -13.36
C LEU A 520 -11.89 -17.21 -14.70
N ASN A 521 -13.04 -16.68 -15.15
CA ASN A 521 -13.13 -15.84 -16.34
C ASN A 521 -12.46 -14.47 -16.15
N ASP A 522 -12.72 -13.79 -15.04
CA ASP A 522 -12.10 -12.51 -14.66
C ASP A 522 -10.58 -12.69 -14.48
N ILE A 523 -10.19 -13.76 -13.79
CA ILE A 523 -8.79 -14.17 -13.60
C ILE A 523 -8.09 -14.39 -14.94
N HIS A 524 -8.71 -15.14 -15.86
CA HIS A 524 -8.17 -15.39 -17.20
C HIS A 524 -8.13 -14.11 -18.04
N SER A 525 -9.16 -13.26 -17.99
CA SER A 525 -9.27 -12.03 -18.76
C SER A 525 -8.12 -11.07 -18.43
N LEU A 526 -7.87 -10.86 -17.14
CA LEU A 526 -6.74 -10.06 -16.64
C LEU A 526 -5.39 -10.75 -16.91
N ALA A 527 -5.33 -12.08 -16.80
CA ALA A 527 -4.13 -12.85 -17.15
C ALA A 527 -3.71 -12.64 -18.62
N SER A 528 -4.63 -12.83 -19.56
CA SER A 528 -4.37 -12.69 -21.00
C SER A 528 -4.02 -11.25 -21.40
N ALA A 529 -4.43 -10.25 -20.62
CA ALA A 529 -4.13 -8.85 -20.89
C ALA A 529 -2.72 -8.45 -20.41
N VAL A 530 -2.27 -8.95 -19.27
CA VAL A 530 -1.04 -8.47 -18.61
C VAL A 530 0.17 -9.42 -18.77
N ILE A 531 0.00 -10.75 -18.80
CA ILE A 531 1.16 -11.69 -18.93
C ILE A 531 1.95 -11.39 -20.23
N PRO A 532 1.30 -11.11 -21.38
CA PRO A 532 2.00 -10.79 -22.64
C PRO A 532 2.70 -9.42 -22.67
N THR A 533 2.62 -8.60 -21.62
CA THR A 533 3.36 -7.32 -21.57
C THR A 533 4.77 -7.49 -21.04
N PHE A 534 5.05 -8.54 -20.26
CA PHE A 534 6.39 -8.80 -19.75
C PHE A 534 7.36 -9.18 -20.87
N LYS A 535 8.53 -8.51 -20.87
CA LYS A 535 9.63 -8.76 -21.81
C LYS A 535 10.07 -10.21 -21.93
N ASN A 536 9.99 -11.00 -20.84
CA ASN A 536 10.28 -12.43 -20.80
C ASN A 536 9.77 -13.07 -19.49
N LEU A 537 9.87 -14.40 -19.43
CA LEU A 537 9.48 -15.23 -18.29
C LEU A 537 10.19 -14.88 -16.98
N ASN A 538 11.47 -14.47 -17.01
CA ASN A 538 12.19 -14.08 -15.80
C ASN A 538 11.71 -12.73 -15.24
N ALA A 539 11.44 -11.74 -16.09
CA ALA A 539 10.87 -10.45 -15.64
C ALA A 539 9.51 -10.66 -14.96
N MET A 540 8.65 -11.49 -15.57
CA MET A 540 7.35 -11.87 -15.04
C MET A 540 7.44 -12.63 -13.71
N VAL A 541 8.41 -13.54 -13.57
CA VAL A 541 8.61 -14.34 -12.35
C VAL A 541 9.27 -13.52 -11.24
N THR A 542 10.21 -12.63 -11.55
CA THR A 542 10.72 -11.62 -10.61
C THR A 542 9.58 -10.79 -10.08
N PHE A 543 8.81 -10.12 -10.95
CA PHE A 543 7.68 -9.31 -10.49
C PHE A 543 6.67 -10.13 -9.68
N GLY A 544 6.30 -11.33 -10.15
CA GLY A 544 5.29 -12.16 -9.49
C GLY A 544 5.69 -12.72 -8.13
N VAL A 545 6.95 -13.08 -7.93
CA VAL A 545 7.44 -13.54 -6.62
C VAL A 545 7.52 -12.38 -5.63
N ASN A 546 7.90 -11.19 -6.09
CA ASN A 546 7.99 -10.00 -5.23
C ASN A 546 6.62 -9.35 -4.97
N ALA A 547 5.63 -9.50 -5.85
CA ALA A 547 4.32 -8.83 -5.81
C ALA A 547 3.63 -8.83 -4.44
N ALA A 548 3.66 -9.96 -3.73
CA ALA A 548 3.01 -10.13 -2.42
C ALA A 548 3.84 -9.57 -1.24
N GLU A 549 5.07 -9.13 -1.49
CA GLU A 549 6.00 -8.55 -0.52
C GLU A 549 6.19 -7.04 -0.75
N LEU A 550 6.09 -6.56 -2.00
CA LEU A 550 6.11 -5.13 -2.37
C LEU A 550 5.08 -4.30 -1.59
N ILE A 551 3.94 -4.90 -1.24
CA ILE A 551 2.90 -4.31 -0.37
C ILE A 551 3.43 -3.91 1.01
N LYS A 552 4.48 -4.54 1.55
CA LYS A 552 5.07 -4.17 2.85
C LYS A 552 5.67 -2.76 2.85
N ASN A 553 5.99 -2.22 1.67
CA ASN A 553 6.46 -0.85 1.50
C ASN A 553 5.32 0.18 1.61
N HIS A 554 4.06 -0.23 1.40
CA HIS A 554 2.87 0.61 1.58
C HIS A 554 2.46 0.71 3.06
N SER A 555 3.39 1.02 3.96
CA SER A 555 3.16 0.94 5.42
C SER A 555 3.18 2.32 6.07
N PHE A 556 2.12 2.61 6.84
CA PHE A 556 2.07 3.82 7.65
C PHE A 556 3.29 3.93 8.59
N ILE A 557 3.58 2.87 9.35
CA ILE A 557 4.69 2.85 10.32
C ILE A 557 6.03 3.04 9.59
N GLN A 558 6.20 2.42 8.42
CA GLN A 558 7.41 2.62 7.60
C GLN A 558 7.55 4.06 7.11
N THR A 559 6.49 4.65 6.55
CA THR A 559 6.54 6.02 6.01
C THR A 559 6.65 7.09 7.10
N CYS A 560 6.00 6.89 8.25
CA CYS A 560 6.21 7.72 9.43
C CYS A 560 7.65 7.59 9.96
N ALA A 561 8.26 6.40 9.92
CA ALA A 561 9.66 6.20 10.30
C ALA A 561 10.64 6.85 9.32
N TRP A 562 10.36 6.84 8.01
CA TRP A 562 11.11 7.62 7.02
C TRP A 562 11.02 9.11 7.31
N LEU A 563 9.81 9.68 7.44
CA LEU A 563 9.62 11.10 7.73
C LEU A 563 10.34 11.52 9.03
N ARG A 564 10.16 10.76 10.12
CA ARG A 564 10.86 10.98 11.39
C ARG A 564 12.38 10.94 11.24
N SER A 565 12.92 10.10 10.36
CA SER A 565 14.36 10.05 10.10
C SER A 565 14.90 11.28 9.37
N TYR A 566 14.06 12.14 8.78
CA TYR A 566 14.43 13.42 8.17
C TYR A 566 13.92 14.65 8.95
N ASP A 567 13.22 14.42 10.06
CA ASP A 567 12.58 15.44 10.86
C ASP A 567 13.40 15.68 12.13
N SER A 568 14.05 16.83 12.23
CA SER A 568 14.92 17.18 13.36
C SER A 568 14.19 17.32 14.70
N TRP A 569 12.85 17.25 14.74
CA TRP A 569 12.12 17.06 16.00
C TRP A 569 12.16 15.62 16.51
N PHE A 570 12.54 14.64 15.69
CA PHE A 570 12.63 13.23 16.03
C PHE A 570 14.05 12.66 15.89
N GLU A 571 15.03 13.48 15.49
CA GLU A 571 16.45 13.17 15.56
C GLU A 571 16.95 13.07 17.01
N ASP A 572 16.86 11.88 17.58
CA ASP A 572 17.82 11.46 18.61
C ASP A 572 19.18 11.23 17.92
N SER A 573 20.21 12.00 18.27
CA SER A 573 21.56 11.78 17.73
C SER A 573 22.05 10.34 17.99
N LEU A 574 22.79 9.79 17.03
CA LEU A 574 23.35 8.42 17.12
C LEU A 574 24.37 8.24 18.26
N GLU A 575 24.79 9.33 18.92
CA GLU A 575 25.84 9.33 19.95
C GLU A 575 25.41 8.70 21.29
N ASP A 576 24.10 8.57 21.59
CA ASP A 576 23.64 8.01 22.87
C ASP A 576 23.45 6.48 22.86
N SER A 577 24.12 5.77 21.94
CA SER A 577 24.13 4.29 21.89
C SER A 577 25.16 3.65 22.83
N SER A 578 25.72 4.39 23.79
CA SER A 578 26.69 3.87 24.76
C SER A 578 26.06 3.01 25.87
N THR A 579 24.74 3.05 26.03
CA THR A 579 23.99 2.06 26.82
C THR A 579 23.72 0.80 25.99
N VAL A 580 24.79 0.03 25.78
CA VAL A 580 24.70 -1.35 25.31
C VAL A 580 23.83 -2.14 26.30
N TYR A 581 22.63 -2.51 25.88
CA TYR A 581 21.95 -3.66 26.45
C TYR A 581 22.81 -4.88 26.14
N GLU A 582 23.58 -5.36 27.12
CA GLU A 582 24.30 -6.62 27.01
C GLU A 582 23.29 -7.73 26.73
N ILE A 583 23.28 -8.22 25.48
CA ILE A 583 22.66 -9.50 25.15
C ILE A 583 23.48 -10.56 25.91
N PRO A 584 22.89 -11.33 26.85
CA PRO A 584 23.65 -12.35 27.56
C PRO A 584 24.08 -13.44 26.58
N VAL A 585 25.36 -13.42 26.20
CA VAL A 585 25.96 -14.47 25.37
C VAL A 585 26.11 -15.71 26.25
N CYS A 586 25.12 -16.61 26.20
CA CYS A 586 25.17 -17.91 26.87
C CYS A 586 26.19 -18.85 26.20
N THR A 587 27.49 -18.58 26.41
CA THR A 587 28.60 -19.49 26.13
C THR A 587 29.27 -19.91 27.43
N GLY A 588 28.72 -20.96 28.06
CA GLY A 588 29.23 -21.56 29.30
C GLY A 588 28.54 -22.90 29.55
N GLY A 589 29.32 -23.95 29.85
CA GLY A 589 28.83 -25.33 29.83
C GLY A 589 27.85 -25.68 30.95
N ILE A 590 26.82 -26.47 30.62
CA ILE A 590 25.91 -27.07 31.61
C ILE A 590 26.59 -28.28 32.23
N THR A 591 27.09 -28.12 33.47
CA THR A 591 27.36 -29.26 34.36
C THR A 591 26.09 -29.57 35.13
N ILE A 592 25.52 -30.77 34.95
CA ILE A 592 24.26 -31.19 35.58
C ILE A 592 24.53 -31.74 36.99
N PRO A 593 23.95 -31.19 38.07
CA PRO A 593 23.78 -31.90 39.32
C PRO A 593 22.48 -32.72 39.27
N PHE A 594 22.61 -34.04 39.21
CA PHE A 594 21.50 -34.94 39.53
C PHE A 594 21.19 -34.85 41.03
N ASP A 595 19.92 -34.64 41.41
CA ASP A 595 19.42 -35.02 42.74
C ASP A 595 18.28 -36.04 42.60
N TRP A 596 18.47 -37.19 43.23
CA TRP A 596 17.56 -38.33 43.25
C TRP A 596 16.71 -38.31 44.53
N LYS A 597 15.74 -37.40 44.62
CA LYS A 597 14.70 -37.41 45.68
C LYS A 597 13.46 -36.64 45.25
N ASN A 598 12.49 -37.37 44.69
CA ASN A 598 11.03 -37.24 44.89
C ASN A 598 10.23 -38.00 43.82
N PHE A 599 10.47 -39.30 43.70
CA PHE A 599 9.49 -40.22 43.12
C PHE A 599 8.72 -40.88 44.27
N GLY A 600 7.48 -40.45 44.47
CA GLY A 600 6.51 -41.11 45.33
C GLY A 600 5.42 -41.75 44.49
N CYS A 601 5.61 -43.01 44.08
CA CYS A 601 4.58 -43.81 43.42
C CYS A 601 4.08 -44.91 44.34
N THR A 602 2.76 -44.92 44.55
CA THR A 602 1.94 -45.97 45.18
C THR A 602 0.62 -45.99 44.41
N TYR A 603 -0.02 -47.11 44.07
CA TYR A 603 0.23 -48.54 44.23
C TYR A 603 -0.58 -49.28 43.12
N GLY A 604 -0.28 -50.55 42.82
CA GLY A 604 -1.34 -51.50 42.40
C GLY A 604 -1.16 -52.26 41.07
N SER A 605 -0.91 -53.57 41.22
CA SER A 605 -1.02 -54.69 40.25
C SER A 605 -0.32 -54.55 38.89
#